data_AF-A0A7Y2GUS2-F1
#
_entry.id   AF-A0A7Y2GUS2-F1
#
_cell.length_a   1.000
_cell.length_b   1.000
_cell.length_c   1.000
_cell.angle_alpha   90.00
_cell.angle_beta   90.00
_cell.angle_gamma   90.00
#
_symmetry.space_group_name_H-M   'P 1'
#
loop_
_entity.id
_entity.type
_entity.pdbx_description
1 polymer ?
#
loop_
_entity_poly.entity_id
_entity_poly.type
_entity_poly.pdbx_seq_one_letter_code
_entity_poly.pdbx_strand_id
1 'polypeptide(L)'
;MQKLPLDFYTREDTLLVAQELLGKTLVVPDKNGNRVSGMIVETEAYQGPQDKAAHSHNNLRTKRTEIMFHEGGVAYVFFVYGMYFQFNVVVGKEDVPHAIL
;
A
#
# COMPACT_ATOMS: atom_id res chain seq x y z
N MET A 1 15.98 -13.36 -4.43
CA MET A 1 14.74 -12.62 -4.74
C MET A 1 15.12 -11.22 -5.16
N GLN A 2 14.54 -10.72 -6.24
CA GLN A 2 14.76 -9.35 -6.70
C GLN A 2 13.67 -8.45 -6.13
N LYS A 3 14.04 -7.25 -5.67
CA LYS A 3 13.05 -6.24 -5.25
C LYS A 3 12.20 -5.87 -6.46
N LEU A 4 10.88 -5.76 -6.27
CA LEU A 4 10.00 -5.27 -7.32
C LEU A 4 10.42 -3.83 -7.71
N PRO A 5 10.50 -3.53 -9.02
CA PRO A 5 10.82 -2.20 -9.50
C PRO A 5 9.72 -1.18 -9.19
N LEU A 6 10.04 0.11 -9.25
CA LEU A 6 9.10 1.19 -8.92
C LEU A 6 7.88 1.22 -9.87
N ASP A 7 8.11 0.93 -11.14
CA ASP A 7 7.08 0.86 -12.18
C ASP A 7 6.01 -0.22 -11.91
N PHE A 8 6.30 -1.22 -11.08
CA PHE A 8 5.28 -2.17 -10.60
C PHE A 8 4.18 -1.44 -9.80
N TYR A 9 4.56 -0.45 -8.99
CA TYR A 9 3.68 0.24 -8.05
C TYR A 9 3.03 1.49 -8.64
N THR A 10 3.58 2.09 -9.69
CA THR A 10 3.05 3.32 -10.30
C THR A 10 1.99 3.07 -11.39
N ARG A 11 1.55 1.82 -11.55
CA ARG A 11 0.48 1.43 -12.50
C ARG A 11 -0.89 1.92 -12.06
N GLU A 12 -1.73 2.26 -13.04
CA GLU A 12 -3.06 2.83 -12.80
C GLU A 12 -4.10 1.78 -12.36
N ASP A 13 -3.92 0.51 -12.75
CA ASP A 13 -4.83 -0.58 -12.38
C ASP A 13 -4.51 -1.16 -10.99
N THR A 14 -5.07 -0.54 -9.96
CA THR A 14 -4.92 -0.95 -8.56
C THR A 14 -5.36 -2.40 -8.31
N LEU A 15 -6.41 -2.88 -8.99
CA LEU A 15 -6.93 -4.23 -8.78
C LEU A 15 -5.96 -5.26 -9.34
N LEU A 16 -5.42 -5.04 -10.54
CA LEU A 16 -4.39 -5.89 -11.11
C LEU A 16 -3.13 -5.91 -10.24
N VAL A 17 -2.68 -4.75 -9.74
CA VAL A 17 -1.51 -4.68 -8.86
C VAL A 17 -1.73 -5.48 -7.57
N ALA A 18 -2.92 -5.41 -6.96
CA ALA A 18 -3.28 -6.19 -5.77
C ALA A 18 -3.23 -7.70 -6.04
N GLN A 19 -3.83 -8.15 -7.14
CA GLN A 19 -3.79 -9.55 -7.55
C GLN A 19 -2.36 -10.05 -7.80
N GLU A 20 -1.52 -9.23 -8.45
CA GLU A 20 -0.14 -9.59 -8.75
C GLU A 20 0.80 -9.51 -7.54
N LEU A 21 0.40 -8.86 -6.44
CA LEU A 21 1.11 -8.92 -5.17
C LEU A 21 0.94 -10.28 -4.48
N LEU A 22 -0.12 -11.02 -4.78
CA LEU A 22 -0.29 -12.39 -4.27
C LEU A 22 0.87 -13.28 -4.72
N GLY A 23 1.43 -14.04 -3.79
CA GLY A 23 2.60 -14.89 -3.99
C GLY A 23 3.94 -14.14 -3.95
N LYS A 24 3.96 -12.80 -3.89
CA LYS A 24 5.20 -12.04 -3.65
C LYS A 24 5.62 -12.15 -2.18
N THR A 25 6.88 -11.86 -1.90
CA THR A 25 7.43 -11.92 -0.54
C THR A 25 7.66 -10.51 0.00
N LEU A 26 7.00 -10.17 1.11
CA LEU A 26 7.35 -8.99 1.90
C LEU A 26 8.58 -9.33 2.74
N VAL A 27 9.60 -8.47 2.69
CA VAL A 27 10.87 -8.67 3.38
C VAL A 27 11.21 -7.42 4.18
N VAL A 28 11.39 -7.57 5.49
CA VAL A 28 11.70 -6.48 6.42
C VAL A 28 13.01 -6.80 7.13
N PRO A 29 13.99 -5.87 7.16
CA PRO A 29 15.18 -6.07 7.97
C PRO A 29 14.86 -5.96 9.46
N ASP A 30 15.47 -6.81 10.28
CA ASP A 30 15.47 -6.66 11.73
C ASP A 30 16.54 -5.64 12.17
N LYS A 31 16.53 -5.30 13.47
CA LYS A 31 17.49 -4.35 14.07
C LYS A 31 18.97 -4.76 13.98
N ASN A 32 19.25 -6.02 13.66
CA ASN A 32 20.59 -6.59 13.56
C ASN A 32 21.02 -6.82 12.10
N GLY A 33 20.18 -6.46 11.13
CA GLY A 33 20.42 -6.66 9.71
C GLY A 33 20.04 -8.04 9.17
N ASN A 34 19.45 -8.93 10.00
CA ASN A 34 18.79 -10.13 9.49
C ASN A 34 17.48 -9.74 8.79
N ARG A 35 16.83 -10.70 8.14
CA ARG A 35 15.57 -10.46 7.41
C ARG A 35 14.47 -11.35 7.96
N VAL A 36 13.30 -10.74 8.20
CA VAL A 36 12.03 -11.42 8.40
C VAL A 36 11.24 -11.32 7.09
N SER A 37 10.59 -12.41 6.69
CA SER A 37 9.84 -12.44 5.45
C SER A 37 8.58 -13.29 5.53
N GLY A 38 7.57 -12.91 4.75
CA GLY A 38 6.34 -13.66 4.58
C GLY A 38 5.82 -13.55 3.15
N MET A 39 5.17 -14.61 2.67
CA MET A 39 4.47 -14.58 1.39
C MET A 39 3.13 -13.86 1.56
N ILE A 40 2.83 -12.95 0.65
CA ILE A 40 1.53 -12.27 0.58
C ILE A 40 0.52 -13.27 0.03
N VAL A 41 -0.51 -13.58 0.80
CA VAL A 41 -1.56 -14.56 0.44
C VAL A 41 -2.95 -13.94 0.35
N GLU A 42 -3.08 -12.69 0.76
CA GLU A 42 -4.31 -11.92 0.77
C GLU A 42 -3.96 -10.43 0.59
N THR A 43 -4.83 -9.70 -0.10
CA THR A 43 -4.71 -8.25 -0.33
C THR A 43 -6.10 -7.64 -0.50
N GLU A 44 -6.30 -6.38 -0.10
CA GLU A 44 -7.51 -5.61 -0.41
C GLU A 44 -7.18 -4.34 -1.19
N ALA A 45 -7.88 -4.09 -2.29
CA ALA A 45 -7.68 -2.89 -3.12
C ALA A 45 -8.63 -1.76 -2.71
N TYR A 46 -8.07 -0.58 -2.42
CA TYR A 46 -8.82 0.64 -2.12
C TYR A 46 -8.63 1.67 -3.22
N GLN A 47 -9.71 1.99 -3.94
CA GLN A 47 -9.66 2.89 -5.11
C GLN A 47 -9.92 4.36 -4.75
N GLY A 48 -9.43 4.81 -3.60
CA GLY A 48 -9.45 6.20 -3.16
C GLY A 48 -10.78 6.96 -3.36
N PRO A 49 -10.88 7.97 -4.25
CA PRO A 49 -11.98 8.94 -4.21
C PRO A 49 -13.37 8.33 -4.43
N GLN A 50 -13.49 7.35 -5.31
CA GLN A 50 -14.73 6.64 -5.65
C GLN A 50 -15.09 5.55 -4.64
N ASP A 51 -14.14 5.12 -3.82
CA ASP A 51 -14.30 4.03 -2.89
C ASP A 51 -14.72 4.55 -1.51
N LYS A 52 -15.95 4.25 -1.10
CA LYS A 52 -16.52 4.68 0.19
C LYS A 52 -15.82 4.04 1.39
N ALA A 53 -15.13 2.92 1.20
CA ALA A 53 -14.38 2.26 2.27
C ALA A 53 -12.96 2.83 2.43
N ALA A 54 -12.44 3.54 1.42
CA ALA A 54 -11.11 4.11 1.46
C ALA A 54 -11.02 5.31 2.41
N HIS A 55 -9.90 5.42 3.13
CA HIS A 55 -9.63 6.61 3.94
C HIS A 55 -9.53 7.92 3.12
N SER A 56 -9.24 7.80 1.83
CA SER A 56 -9.16 8.90 0.86
C SER A 56 -10.45 9.11 0.06
N HIS A 57 -11.57 8.50 0.47
CA HIS A 57 -12.89 8.73 -0.14
C HIS A 57 -13.19 10.23 -0.29
N ASN A 58 -13.76 10.63 -1.44
CA ASN A 58 -13.98 12.04 -1.81
C ASN A 58 -12.70 12.89 -1.83
N ASN A 59 -11.56 12.30 -2.19
CA ASN A 59 -10.25 12.98 -2.15
C ASN A 59 -9.92 13.55 -0.76
N LEU A 60 -10.33 12.85 0.31
CA LEU A 60 -10.10 13.33 1.67
C LEU A 60 -8.59 13.32 2.02
N ARG A 61 -7.99 14.51 1.96
CA ARG A 61 -6.59 14.75 2.30
C ARG A 61 -6.48 15.30 3.73
N THR A 62 -5.81 14.54 4.58
CA THR A 62 -5.54 14.85 5.99
C THR A 62 -4.08 14.58 6.28
N LYS A 63 -3.55 15.06 7.41
CA LYS A 63 -2.18 14.71 7.84
C LYS A 63 -1.92 13.20 7.85
N ARG A 64 -2.94 12.38 8.11
CA ARG A 64 -2.85 10.92 8.12
C ARG A 64 -2.87 10.32 6.71
N THR A 65 -3.75 10.81 5.85
CA THR A 65 -3.94 10.27 4.49
C THR A 65 -3.02 10.89 3.45
N GLU A 66 -2.25 11.91 3.81
CA GLU A 66 -1.32 12.64 2.95
C GLU A 66 -0.42 11.70 2.13
N ILE A 67 0.16 10.69 2.78
CA ILE A 67 1.07 9.73 2.13
C ILE A 67 0.40 8.94 1.00
N MET A 68 -0.94 8.76 1.04
CA MET A 68 -1.66 8.09 -0.04
C MET A 68 -1.64 8.91 -1.33
N PHE A 69 -1.46 10.24 -1.27
CA PHE A 69 -1.40 11.12 -2.44
C PHE A 69 0.02 11.21 -3.05
N HIS A 70 1.00 10.49 -2.51
CA HIS A 70 2.33 10.42 -3.10
C HIS A 70 2.35 9.43 -4.28
N GLU A 71 3.40 9.49 -5.11
CA GLU A 71 3.64 8.45 -6.12
C GLU A 71 3.73 7.05 -5.48
N GLY A 72 3.18 6.05 -6.19
CA GLY A 72 3.15 4.67 -5.74
C GLY A 72 4.52 4.08 -5.41
N GLY A 73 4.56 3.11 -4.50
CA GLY A 73 5.78 2.47 -4.01
C GLY A 73 6.22 2.95 -2.62
N VAL A 74 5.42 3.79 -1.98
CA VAL A 74 5.55 4.16 -0.57
C VAL A 74 4.56 3.38 0.30
N ALA A 75 4.87 3.26 1.59
CA ALA A 75 4.00 2.57 2.55
C ALA A 75 3.10 3.56 3.30
N TYR A 76 1.81 3.25 3.36
CA TYR A 76 0.85 3.90 4.25
C TYR A 76 0.55 2.99 5.44
N VAL A 77 1.14 3.32 6.60
CA VAL A 77 0.91 2.57 7.84
C VAL A 77 0.12 3.43 8.82
N PHE A 78 -1.02 2.95 9.29
CA PHE A 78 -1.84 3.68 10.26
C PHE A 78 -2.23 2.83 11.46
N PHE A 79 -2.51 3.52 12.56
CA PHE A 79 -2.92 2.91 13.83
C PHE A 79 -4.45 2.84 13.92
N VAL A 80 -4.98 1.68 14.27
CA VAL A 80 -6.42 1.38 14.35
C VAL A 80 -6.79 0.81 15.72
N TYR A 81 -8.01 1.13 16.18
CA TYR A 81 -8.59 0.69 17.45
C TYR A 81 -7.76 0.99 18.70
N GLY A 82 -6.78 1.88 18.61
CA GLY A 82 -5.90 2.18 19.74
C GLY A 82 -4.91 1.06 20.08
N MET A 83 -4.71 0.06 19.20
CA MET A 83 -3.88 -1.10 19.52
C MET A 83 -3.17 -1.80 18.35
N TYR A 84 -3.63 -1.63 17.10
CA TYR A 84 -3.07 -2.36 15.94
C TYR A 84 -2.60 -1.42 14.84
N PHE A 85 -1.69 -1.92 13.98
CA PHE A 85 -1.26 -1.23 12.78
C PHE A 85 -1.74 -1.96 11.53
N GLN A 86 -2.07 -1.21 10.50
CA GLN A 86 -2.37 -1.73 9.17
C GLN A 86 -1.36 -1.18 8.17
N PHE A 87 -0.77 -2.08 7.39
CA PHE A 87 0.25 -1.76 6.39
C PHE A 87 -0.40 -1.74 5.01
N ASN A 88 -0.27 -0.63 4.29
CA ASN A 88 -0.78 -0.52 2.94
C ASN A 88 0.35 -0.11 2.00
N VAL A 89 0.28 -0.55 0.75
CA VAL A 89 1.13 -0.13 -0.35
C VAL A 89 0.39 0.91 -1.18
N VAL A 90 0.92 2.14 -1.26
CA VAL A 90 0.36 3.17 -2.15
C VAL A 90 0.70 2.82 -3.59
N VAL A 91 -0.27 2.95 -4.49
CA VAL A 91 -0.12 2.64 -5.91
C VAL A 91 -0.72 3.71 -6.80
N GLY A 92 -0.22 3.79 -8.03
CA GLY A 92 -0.62 4.80 -9.01
C GLY A 92 0.30 6.02 -9.03
N LYS A 93 -0.15 7.07 -9.72
CA LYS A 93 0.56 8.34 -9.88
C LYS A 93 0.36 9.24 -8.66
N GLU A 94 1.21 10.25 -8.53
CA GLU A 94 1.01 11.33 -7.56
C GLU A 94 -0.41 11.92 -7.68
N ASP A 95 -0.98 12.29 -6.54
CA ASP A 95 -2.36 12.76 -6.35
C ASP A 95 -3.48 11.75 -6.71
N VAL A 96 -3.16 10.48 -7.00
CA VAL A 96 -4.13 9.39 -7.15
C VAL A 96 -4.09 8.51 -5.89
N PRO A 97 -5.00 8.70 -4.90
CA PRO A 97 -4.82 8.13 -3.57
C PRO A 97 -5.34 6.69 -3.45
N HIS A 98 -4.82 5.81 -4.30
CA HIS A 98 -5.11 4.39 -4.30
C HIS A 98 -4.10 3.63 -3.42
N ALA A 99 -4.57 2.58 -2.76
CA ALA A 99 -3.72 1.77 -1.89
C ALA A 99 -4.17 0.31 -1.87
N ILE A 100 -3.27 -0.56 -1.42
CA ILE A 100 -3.51 -1.99 -1.26
C ILE A 100 -3.14 -2.38 0.17
N LEU A 101 -4.08 -2.92 0.95
CA LEU A 101 -3.84 -3.51 2.27
C LEU A 101 -3.25 -4.92 2.12
#